data_AF-A0A2N2GX13-F1
#
_entry.id   AF-A0A2N2GX13-F1
#
_cell.length_a   1.000
_cell.length_b   1.000
_cell.length_c   1.000
_cell.angle_alpha   90.00
_cell.angle_beta   90.00
_cell.angle_gamma   90.00
#
_symmetry.space_group_name_H-M   'P 1'
#
loop_
_entity.id
_entity.type
_entity.pdbx_description
1 polymer ?
#
loop_
_entity_poly.entity_id
_entity_poly.type
_entity_poly.pdbx_seq_one_letter_code
_entity_poly.pdbx_strand_id
1 'polypeptide(L)'
;MKKVLFSSLVVTLGVMLFAGPASALCYRFSLAGSEVGVCIKGDSFADRKKAQEVCKKGENKDCGNITSTSSSCHSNSGRCYDANGNKSRDLSGY
;
A
#
# COMPACT_ATOMS: atom_id res chain seq x y z
N MET A 1 37.78 2.19 49.71
CA MET A 1 38.85 2.06 48.69
C MET A 1 38.19 1.85 47.34
N LYS A 2 38.53 2.70 46.35
CA LYS A 2 38.77 2.46 44.91
C LYS A 2 37.97 1.34 44.21
N LYS A 3 37.45 1.43 42.98
CA LYS A 3 37.42 2.40 41.88
C LYS A 3 36.54 1.72 40.79
N VAL A 4 35.58 2.48 40.24
CA VAL A 4 35.08 2.51 38.84
C VAL A 4 35.28 1.34 37.84
N LEU A 5 34.16 1.09 37.12
CA LEU A 5 33.97 0.87 35.66
C LEU A 5 34.27 -0.52 35.05
N PHE A 6 33.28 -1.07 34.34
CA PHE A 6 33.33 -1.66 32.98
C PHE A 6 31.86 -1.89 32.53
N SER A 7 31.23 -0.96 31.81
CA SER A 7 31.21 -0.84 30.34
C SER A 7 30.87 -2.16 29.64
N SER A 8 29.63 -2.28 29.16
CA SER A 8 29.24 -3.26 28.13
C SER A 8 28.30 -2.58 27.15
N LEU A 9 28.98 -2.02 26.16
CA LEU A 9 28.55 -1.59 24.82
C LEU A 9 27.18 -2.13 24.36
N VAL A 10 26.19 -1.23 24.34
CA VAL A 10 24.93 -1.42 23.63
C VAL A 10 25.21 -1.27 22.13
N VAL A 11 25.34 -2.38 21.39
CA VAL A 11 25.32 -2.36 19.92
C VAL A 11 23.88 -2.55 19.49
N THR A 12 23.07 -1.49 19.58
CA THR A 12 21.84 -1.39 18.80
C THR A 12 22.25 -1.13 17.37
N LEU A 13 22.36 -2.20 16.58
CA LEU A 13 22.50 -2.15 15.15
C LEU A 13 21.21 -1.54 14.59
N GLY A 14 21.23 -0.23 14.39
CA GLY A 14 20.14 0.53 13.78
C GLY A 14 19.92 -0.01 12.38
N VAL A 15 18.82 -0.74 12.19
CA VAL A 15 18.26 -0.98 10.87
C VAL A 15 17.85 0.40 10.35
N MET A 16 18.74 1.02 9.56
CA MET A 16 18.36 2.14 8.72
C MET A 16 17.38 1.59 7.70
N LEU A 17 16.09 1.61 8.07
CA LEU A 17 15.00 1.51 7.14
C LEU A 17 15.18 2.69 6.18
N PHE A 18 15.72 2.41 5.00
CA PHE A 18 15.62 3.28 3.85
C PHE A 18 14.13 3.40 3.51
N ALA A 19 13.43 4.26 4.24
CA ALA A 19 12.18 4.83 3.80
C ALA A 19 12.54 5.75 2.63
N GLY A 20 12.69 5.15 1.44
CA GLY A 20 12.50 5.89 0.20
C GLY A 20 11.14 6.60 0.27
N PRO A 21 10.92 7.66 -0.52
CA PRO A 21 9.61 8.29 -0.58
C PRO A 21 8.60 7.17 -0.82
N ALA A 22 7.72 6.93 0.15
CA ALA A 22 6.70 5.92 0.05
C ALA A 22 5.78 6.38 -1.09
N SER A 23 6.07 5.91 -2.29
CA SER A 23 5.31 6.20 -3.51
C SER A 23 3.94 5.59 -3.31
N ALA A 24 2.99 6.36 -2.78
CA ALA A 24 1.64 5.88 -2.65
C ALA A 24 1.01 5.92 -4.05
N LEU A 25 0.21 4.89 -4.35
CA LEU A 25 -0.38 4.69 -5.66
C LEU A 25 -1.77 4.09 -5.54
N CYS A 26 -2.63 4.50 -6.45
CA CYS A 26 -3.90 3.89 -6.77
C CYS A 26 -3.72 2.98 -7.99
N TYR A 27 -3.79 1.67 -7.74
CA TYR A 27 -3.73 0.62 -8.74
C TYR A 27 -5.10 0.42 -9.37
N ARG A 28 -5.16 0.44 -10.70
CA ARG A 28 -6.41 0.23 -11.46
C ARG A 28 -6.48 -1.18 -12.02
N PHE A 29 -7.67 -1.73 -11.96
CA PHE A 29 -8.02 -3.05 -12.47
C PHE A 29 -9.19 -2.90 -13.45
N SER A 30 -9.16 -3.65 -14.54
CA SER A 30 -10.29 -3.73 -15.47
C SER A 30 -11.05 -5.01 -15.19
N LEU A 31 -12.22 -4.88 -14.55
CA LEU A 31 -13.08 -6.00 -14.19
C LEU A 31 -14.37 -5.94 -15.01
N ALA A 32 -14.52 -6.85 -15.97
CA ALA A 32 -15.72 -7.01 -16.80
C ALA A 32 -16.23 -5.69 -17.42
N GLY A 33 -15.32 -4.86 -17.93
CA GLY A 33 -15.65 -3.58 -18.56
C GLY A 33 -15.87 -2.42 -17.58
N SER A 34 -15.68 -2.64 -16.28
CA SER A 34 -15.69 -1.58 -15.26
C SER A 34 -14.32 -1.43 -14.61
N GLU A 35 -13.95 -0.18 -14.33
CA GLU A 35 -12.71 0.12 -13.62
C GLU A 35 -12.91 -0.04 -12.11
N VAL A 36 -11.92 -0.63 -11.45
CA VAL A 36 -11.80 -0.71 -9.99
C VAL A 36 -10.45 -0.14 -9.60
N GLY A 37 -10.41 0.78 -8.64
CA GLY A 37 -9.16 1.34 -8.13
C GLY A 37 -8.88 0.89 -6.70
N VAL A 38 -7.63 0.63 -6.38
CA VAL A 38 -7.17 0.30 -5.03
C VAL A 38 -5.95 1.15 -4.67
N CYS A 39 -6.09 2.00 -3.65
CA CYS A 39 -5.07 2.95 -3.22
C CYS A 39 -4.29 2.43 -2.01
N ILE A 40 -2.98 2.25 -2.18
CA ILE A 40 -2.06 1.74 -1.17
C ILE A 40 -0.84 2.65 -1.07
N LYS A 41 -0.29 2.78 0.14
CA LYS A 41 0.97 3.48 0.35
C LYS A 41 2.15 2.57 0.01
N GLY A 42 2.90 2.90 -1.04
CA GLY A 42 4.05 2.13 -1.53
C GLY A 42 3.83 1.61 -2.97
N ASP A 43 4.94 1.40 -3.70
CA ASP A 43 4.97 0.72 -5.00
C ASP A 43 5.92 -0.49 -5.03
N SER A 44 5.98 -1.22 -3.94
CA SER A 44 6.72 -2.48 -3.93
C SER A 44 5.89 -3.60 -4.57
N PHE A 45 6.56 -4.72 -4.90
CA PHE A 45 5.86 -5.94 -5.31
C PHE A 45 4.85 -6.42 -4.26
N ALA A 46 5.15 -6.22 -2.97
CA ALA A 46 4.22 -6.55 -1.88
C ALA A 46 2.98 -5.65 -1.89
N ASP A 47 3.13 -4.35 -2.18
CA ASP A 47 2.01 -3.40 -2.27
C ASP A 47 1.09 -3.73 -3.44
N ARG A 48 1.67 -4.10 -4.60
CA ARG A 48 0.91 -4.56 -5.77
C ARG A 48 0.10 -5.82 -5.47
N LYS A 49 0.68 -6.79 -4.77
CA LYS A 49 -0.03 -8.00 -4.30
C LYS A 49 -1.15 -7.62 -3.34
N LYS A 50 -0.88 -6.75 -2.38
CA LYS A 50 -1.89 -6.27 -1.43
C LYS A 50 -3.06 -5.59 -2.16
N ALA A 51 -2.79 -4.81 -3.20
CA ALA A 51 -3.83 -4.16 -4.00
C ALA A 51 -4.73 -5.18 -4.72
N GLN A 52 -4.12 -6.23 -5.28
CA GLN A 52 -4.85 -7.35 -5.88
C GLN A 52 -5.74 -8.08 -4.86
N GLU A 53 -5.24 -8.34 -3.65
CA GLU A 53 -6.01 -8.99 -2.59
C GLU A 53 -7.20 -8.14 -2.13
N VAL A 54 -7.00 -6.83 -1.97
CA VAL A 54 -8.07 -5.90 -1.61
C VAL A 54 -9.13 -5.85 -2.70
N CYS A 55 -8.73 -5.74 -3.97
CA CYS A 55 -9.68 -5.77 -5.08
C CYS A 55 -10.48 -7.08 -5.08
N LYS A 56 -9.79 -8.22 -4.93
CA LYS A 56 -10.43 -9.54 -4.90
C LYS A 56 -11.45 -9.69 -3.78
N LYS A 57 -11.13 -9.18 -2.58
CA LYS A 57 -12.05 -9.17 -1.44
C LYS A 57 -13.23 -8.24 -1.67
N GLY A 58 -12.98 -7.02 -2.15
CA GLY A 58 -13.99 -5.98 -2.34
C GLY A 58 -15.01 -6.29 -3.44
N GLU A 59 -14.54 -6.97 -4.50
CA GLU A 59 -15.34 -7.37 -5.67
C GLU A 59 -15.83 -8.81 -5.63
N ASN A 60 -15.35 -9.60 -4.66
CA ASN A 60 -15.61 -11.04 -4.55
C ASN A 60 -15.26 -11.83 -5.83
N LYS A 61 -14.31 -11.32 -6.62
CA LYS A 61 -13.90 -11.85 -7.92
C LYS A 61 -12.42 -11.60 -8.16
N ASP A 62 -11.79 -12.40 -9.00
CA ASP A 62 -10.41 -12.09 -9.40
C ASP A 62 -10.38 -10.84 -10.28
N CYS A 63 -9.63 -9.83 -9.86
CA CYS A 63 -9.50 -8.56 -10.57
C CYS A 63 -8.44 -8.59 -11.68
N GLY A 64 -7.72 -9.70 -11.85
CA GLY A 64 -6.65 -9.85 -12.82
C GLY A 64 -5.44 -8.95 -12.56
N ASN A 65 -4.81 -8.53 -13.66
CA ASN A 65 -3.62 -7.71 -13.61
C ASN A 65 -3.96 -6.23 -13.47
N ILE A 66 -3.05 -5.49 -12.83
CA ILE A 66 -3.07 -4.04 -12.79
C ILE A 66 -2.95 -3.52 -14.22
N THR A 67 -3.86 -2.63 -14.62
CA THR A 67 -3.89 -2.03 -15.96
C THR A 67 -3.19 -0.67 -16.00
N SER A 68 -3.26 0.09 -14.90
CA SER A 68 -2.59 1.39 -14.76
C SER A 68 -2.44 1.78 -13.30
N THR A 69 -1.66 2.82 -13.05
CA THR A 69 -1.45 3.43 -11.73
C THR A 69 -1.70 4.92 -11.80
N SER A 70 -2.25 5.49 -10.73
CA SER A 70 -2.49 6.92 -10.57
C SER A 70 -2.28 7.36 -9.12
N SER A 71 -2.22 8.66 -8.86
CA SER A 71 -2.12 9.21 -7.49
C SER A 71 -3.47 9.42 -6.79
N SER A 72 -4.54 9.04 -7.49
CA SER A 72 -5.92 9.18 -7.04
C SER A 72 -6.80 8.14 -7.74
N CYS A 73 -7.95 7.89 -7.15
CA CYS A 73 -9.01 7.08 -7.71
C CYS A 73 -10.31 7.87 -7.63
N HIS A 74 -11.04 7.91 -8.75
CA HIS A 74 -12.38 8.44 -8.82
C HIS A 74 -13.29 7.41 -9.50
N SER A 75 -14.41 7.08 -8.86
CA SER A 75 -15.38 6.11 -9.38
C SER A 75 -16.80 6.52 -9.00
N ASN A 76 -17.62 6.80 -10.02
CA ASN A 76 -19.05 7.09 -9.85
C ASN A 76 -19.81 5.94 -9.16
N SER A 77 -19.33 4.70 -9.36
CA SER A 77 -19.90 3.48 -8.77
C SER A 77 -19.35 3.17 -7.37
N GLY A 78 -18.52 4.03 -6.78
CA GLY A 78 -17.93 3.81 -5.45
C GLY A 78 -16.90 2.66 -5.40
N ARG A 79 -16.22 2.39 -6.51
CA ARG A 79 -15.30 1.26 -6.67
C ARG A 79 -13.84 1.68 -6.48
N CYS A 80 -13.59 2.64 -5.60
CA CYS A 80 -12.26 2.97 -5.10
C CYS A 80 -12.10 2.36 -3.71
N TYR A 81 -11.06 1.56 -3.51
CA TYR A 81 -10.79 0.89 -2.24
C TYR A 81 -9.52 1.43 -1.61
N ASP A 82 -9.51 1.65 -0.31
CA ASP A 82 -8.28 1.90 0.42
C ASP A 82 -7.55 0.59 0.76
N ALA A 83 -6.37 0.68 1.37
CA ALA A 83 -5.57 -0.49 1.77
C ALA A 83 -6.26 -1.42 2.80
N ASN A 84 -7.37 -1.00 3.41
CA ASN A 84 -8.18 -1.80 4.34
C ASN A 84 -9.41 -2.42 3.65
N GLY A 85 -9.68 -2.06 2.40
CA GLY A 85 -10.85 -2.49 1.65
C GLY A 85 -12.10 -1.64 1.87
N ASN A 86 -11.98 -0.44 2.44
CA ASN A 86 -13.10 0.48 2.54
C ASN A 86 -13.40 1.10 1.17
N LYS A 87 -14.68 1.07 0.78
CA LYS A 87 -15.15 1.68 -0.48
C LYS A 87 -15.33 3.18 -0.33
N SER A 88 -14.85 3.91 -1.33
CA SER A 88 -15.09 5.34 -1.51
C SER A 88 -15.39 5.63 -2.97
N ARG A 89 -16.01 6.78 -3.23
CA ARG A 89 -16.11 7.34 -4.59
C ARG A 89 -14.82 8.01 -5.02
N ASP A 90 -14.10 8.58 -4.07
CA ASP A 90 -12.90 9.37 -4.33
C ASP A 90 -11.83 9.05 -3.28
N LEU A 91 -10.60 8.85 -3.74
CA LEU A 91 -9.40 8.71 -2.93
C LEU A 91 -8.30 9.52 -3.60
N SER A 92 -7.62 10.37 -2.84
CA SER A 92 -6.54 11.22 -3.35
C SER A 92 -5.42 11.33 -2.32
N GLY A 93 -4.26 11.81 -2.76
CA GLY A 93 -3.07 11.94 -1.90
C GLY A 93 -2.31 10.63 -1.70
N TYR A 94 -2.40 9.72 -2.68
CA TYR A 94 -1.56 8.54 -2.77
C TYR A 94 -0.45 8.87 -3.77
#